data_AF-A0AAD5CME1-F1
#
_entry.id   AF-A0AAD5CME1-F1
#
_cell.length_a   1.000
_cell.length_b   1.000
_cell.length_c   1.000
_cell.angle_alpha   90.00
_cell.angle_beta   90.00
_cell.angle_gamma   90.00
#
_symmetry.space_group_name_H-M   'P 1'
#
loop_
_entity.id
_entity.type
_entity.pdbx_description
1 polymer ?
#
loop_
_entity_poly.entity_id
_entity_poly.type
_entity_poly.pdbx_seq_one_letter_code
_entity_poly.pdbx_strand_id
1 'polypeptide(L)'
;MEMALHDFCTTIDTCSCPILHIKDSQGNSARSYYEVMDLMKGQVKAIIGTIGPQEATLVSEYDKTTNNIPIISLTPTATSSFPELETMPSFIQMSHDVKIHMQCIAAIVGHFSWRKVTPIYEDHSTFSTSPGMLTLLSDALQVVESTVERPSYREIEFWSPEFGFLNDKLGSGEVSLDLIYWPGGTQRIPIGRVLRNDEKPLKIGVPARGAFRQFVNVSYDPDKNETYVTGFSIQVFEAAVKKLNYSLSYVFVPYNGTYDDLVAEVHNKCV
;
A
#
# COMPACT_ATOMS: atom_id res chain seq x y z
N MET A 1 -2.07 -10.26 9.41
CA MET A 1 -1.20 -11.39 9.78
C MET A 1 -1.99 -12.54 10.41
N GLU A 2 -2.99 -12.25 11.26
CA GLU A 2 -3.86 -13.29 11.85
C GLU A 2 -4.56 -14.18 10.81
N MET A 3 -5.13 -13.60 9.74
CA MET A 3 -5.71 -14.38 8.64
C MET A 3 -4.69 -15.32 7.97
N ALA A 4 -3.44 -14.85 7.80
CA ALA A 4 -2.37 -15.67 7.24
C ALA A 4 -1.97 -16.84 8.15
N LEU A 5 -1.98 -16.63 9.47
CA LEU A 5 -1.76 -17.69 10.44
C LEU A 5 -2.92 -18.68 10.46
N HIS A 6 -4.17 -18.20 10.36
CA HIS A 6 -5.34 -19.05 10.26
C HIS A 6 -5.28 -19.95 9.01
N ASP A 7 -4.96 -19.37 7.85
CA ASP A 7 -4.82 -20.13 6.60
C ASP A 7 -3.63 -21.11 6.68
N PHE A 8 -2.49 -20.72 7.26
CA PHE A 8 -1.35 -21.62 7.47
C PHE A 8 -1.70 -22.81 8.37
N CYS A 9 -2.35 -22.54 9.50
CA CYS A 9 -2.76 -23.54 10.48
C CYS A 9 -3.83 -24.51 9.96
N THR A 10 -4.70 -24.06 9.06
CA THR A 10 -5.74 -24.90 8.46
C THR A 10 -5.24 -25.71 7.27
N THR A 11 -4.17 -25.26 6.60
CA THR A 11 -3.62 -25.92 5.41
C THR A 11 -2.57 -26.98 5.74
N ILE A 12 -1.84 -26.81 6.83
CA ILE A 12 -0.72 -27.69 7.19
C ILE A 12 -1.12 -28.48 8.45
N ASP A 13 -1.34 -29.79 8.29
CA ASP A 13 -1.61 -30.80 9.34
C ASP A 13 -0.40 -30.99 10.29
N THR A 14 0.16 -29.91 10.81
CA THR A 14 1.24 -29.91 11.79
C THR A 14 0.72 -29.42 13.13
N CYS A 15 1.04 -30.15 14.21
CA CYS A 15 0.61 -29.84 15.58
C CYS A 15 1.29 -28.59 16.19
N SER A 16 1.80 -27.66 15.38
CA SER A 16 2.59 -26.50 15.86
C SER A 16 2.21 -25.22 15.12
N CYS A 17 1.05 -24.68 15.47
CA CYS A 17 0.62 -23.35 15.04
C CYS A 17 1.45 -22.25 15.74
N PRO A 18 2.05 -21.32 15.00
CA PRO A 18 2.72 -20.17 15.60
C PRO A 18 1.72 -19.31 16.39
N ILE A 19 2.15 -18.80 17.55
CA ILE A 19 1.40 -17.82 18.34
C ILE A 19 1.94 -16.44 18.01
N LEU A 20 1.04 -15.51 17.66
CA LEU A 20 1.41 -14.13 17.36
C LEU A 20 1.29 -13.27 18.62
N HIS A 21 2.37 -12.55 18.94
CA HIS A 21 2.36 -11.49 19.93
C HIS A 21 2.40 -10.14 19.20
N ILE A 22 1.27 -9.43 19.20
CA ILE A 22 1.13 -8.15 18.51
C ILE A 22 1.45 -7.02 19.48
N LYS A 23 2.35 -6.12 19.09
CA LYS A 23 2.60 -4.83 19.74
C LYS A 23 2.44 -3.72 18.72
N ASP A 24 1.77 -2.64 19.14
CA ASP A 24 1.53 -1.46 18.31
C ASP A 24 2.52 -0.34 18.68
N SER A 25 3.34 0.06 17.71
CA SER A 25 4.28 1.18 17.85
C SER A 25 3.60 2.55 17.71
N GLN A 26 2.36 2.61 17.23
CA GLN A 26 1.62 3.82 16.92
C GLN A 26 2.39 4.76 15.99
N GLY A 27 3.15 4.18 15.06
CA GLY A 27 3.98 4.94 14.10
C GLY A 27 5.20 5.64 14.71
N ASN A 28 5.54 5.38 15.98
CA ASN A 28 6.68 6.01 16.65
C ASN A 28 7.91 5.09 16.68
N SER A 29 9.04 5.53 16.12
CA SER A 29 10.27 4.74 16.05
C SER A 29 10.87 4.35 17.41
N ALA A 30 10.85 5.26 18.40
CA ALA A 30 11.36 4.95 19.74
C ALA A 30 10.50 3.91 20.45
N ARG A 31 9.18 3.99 20.26
CA ARG A 31 8.24 2.99 20.76
C ARG A 31 8.39 1.67 20.03
N SER A 32 8.58 1.69 18.71
CA SER A 32 8.90 0.50 17.90
C SER A 32 10.08 -0.27 18.49
N TYR A 33 11.20 0.44 18.75
CA TYR A 33 12.36 -0.15 19.42
C TYR A 33 12.03 -0.71 20.81
N TYR A 34 11.34 0.05 21.66
CA TYR A 34 10.97 -0.41 23.01
C TYR A 34 10.09 -1.67 22.98
N GLU A 35 9.07 -1.72 22.12
CA GLU A 35 8.18 -2.87 22.01
C GLU A 35 8.93 -4.11 21.49
N VAL A 36 9.87 -3.93 20.57
CA VAL A 36 10.76 -5.01 20.12
C VAL A 36 11.62 -5.52 21.26
N MET A 37 12.20 -4.63 22.07
CA MET A 37 12.96 -5.00 23.27
C MET A 37 12.12 -5.74 24.30
N ASP A 38 10.87 -5.33 24.49
CA ASP A 38 9.92 -6.00 25.38
C ASP A 38 9.58 -7.41 24.88
N LEU A 39 9.36 -7.58 23.57
CA LEU A 39 9.16 -8.88 22.94
C LEU A 39 10.39 -9.79 23.06
N MET A 40 11.59 -9.24 22.92
CA MET A 40 12.85 -9.99 23.04
C MET A 40 13.13 -10.49 24.46
N LYS A 41 12.55 -9.87 25.50
CA LYS A 41 12.61 -10.42 26.87
C LYS A 41 11.78 -11.71 27.01
N GLY A 42 10.80 -11.90 26.13
CA GLY A 42 10.02 -13.13 26.04
C GLY A 42 10.75 -14.24 25.27
N GLN A 43 10.12 -15.42 25.18
CA GLN A 43 10.62 -16.51 24.34
C GLN A 43 10.05 -16.40 22.91
N VAL A 44 10.50 -15.40 22.16
CA VAL A 44 10.14 -15.25 20.73
C VAL A 44 11.16 -15.96 19.84
N LYS A 45 10.70 -16.53 18.73
CA LYS A 45 11.55 -17.22 17.74
C LYS A 45 11.90 -16.35 16.53
N ALA A 46 11.09 -15.33 16.26
CA ALA A 46 11.26 -14.38 15.17
C ALA A 46 10.45 -13.12 15.47
N ILE A 47 10.86 -12.00 14.90
CA ILE A 47 10.16 -10.72 14.98
C ILE A 47 9.78 -10.32 13.57
N ILE A 48 8.51 -9.99 13.34
CA ILE A 48 7.99 -9.60 12.03
C ILE A 48 7.25 -8.28 12.18
N GLY A 49 7.57 -7.29 11.34
CA GLY A 49 6.86 -6.01 11.41
C GLY A 49 7.34 -4.98 10.41
N THR A 50 6.70 -3.81 10.44
CA THR A 50 7.12 -2.61 9.71
C THR A 50 8.29 -1.94 10.44
N ILE A 51 9.41 -2.65 10.52
CA ILE A 51 10.64 -2.19 11.17
C ILE A 51 11.55 -1.62 10.09
N GLY A 52 11.79 -0.31 10.12
CA GLY A 52 12.70 0.35 9.19
C GLY A 52 14.16 -0.05 9.43
N PRO A 53 15.05 0.17 8.46
CA PRO A 53 16.49 -0.13 8.61
C PRO A 53 17.11 0.53 9.85
N GLN A 54 16.74 1.78 10.16
CA GLN A 54 17.26 2.51 11.32
C GLN A 54 16.89 1.86 12.65
N GLU A 55 15.64 1.44 12.81
CA GLU A 55 15.17 0.73 14.00
C GLU A 55 15.81 -0.65 14.08
N ALA A 56 15.94 -1.34 12.94
CA ALA A 56 16.60 -2.63 12.87
C ALA A 56 18.06 -2.55 13.33
N THR A 57 18.82 -1.55 12.88
CA THR A 57 20.22 -1.34 13.32
C THR A 57 20.30 -1.25 14.84
N LEU A 58 19.47 -0.42 15.48
CA LEU A 58 19.43 -0.30 16.94
C LEU A 58 19.08 -1.62 17.61
N VAL A 59 18.11 -2.36 17.09
CA VAL A 59 17.74 -3.68 17.61
C VAL A 59 18.88 -4.68 17.46
N SER A 60 19.61 -4.65 16.36
CA SER A 60 20.74 -5.57 16.12
C SER A 60 21.95 -5.30 17.01
N GLU A 61 22.20 -4.03 17.34
CA GLU A 61 23.24 -3.67 18.31
C GLU A 61 22.95 -4.26 19.68
N TYR A 62 21.66 -4.32 20.04
CA TYR A 62 21.21 -4.98 21.26
C TYR A 62 21.28 -6.52 21.14
N ASP A 63 20.78 -7.10 20.05
CA ASP A 63 20.67 -8.56 19.88
C ASP A 63 22.00 -9.29 19.67
N LYS A 64 23.10 -8.57 19.42
CA LYS A 64 24.47 -9.13 19.52
C LYS A 64 24.73 -9.84 20.85
N THR A 65 23.92 -9.58 21.88
CA THR A 65 24.05 -10.15 23.22
C THR A 65 23.01 -11.23 23.58
N THR A 66 21.90 -11.39 22.84
CA THR A 66 20.71 -12.10 23.37
C THR A 66 20.27 -13.40 22.71
N ASN A 67 20.21 -13.58 21.38
CA ASN A 67 20.06 -14.93 20.78
C ASN A 67 19.99 -15.03 19.24
N ASN A 68 20.45 -14.03 18.48
CA ASN A 68 20.41 -14.08 17.01
C ASN A 68 18.98 -14.31 16.47
N ILE A 69 18.02 -13.56 17.02
CA ILE A 69 16.59 -13.68 16.66
C ILE A 69 16.38 -13.02 15.29
N PRO A 70 15.82 -13.73 14.30
CA PRO A 70 15.59 -13.16 12.98
C PRO A 70 14.53 -12.05 13.03
N ILE A 71 14.86 -10.89 12.45
CA ILE A 71 13.98 -9.75 12.24
C ILE A 71 13.58 -9.73 10.77
N ILE A 72 12.29 -9.94 10.52
CA ILE A 72 11.70 -9.89 9.19
C ILE A 72 11.01 -8.53 9.02
N SER A 73 11.63 -7.65 8.23
CA SER A 73 11.06 -6.34 7.93
C SER A 73 10.11 -6.42 6.73
N LEU A 74 8.93 -5.85 6.93
CA LEU A 74 7.89 -5.67 5.91
C LEU A 74 7.90 -4.25 5.32
N THR A 75 8.84 -3.40 5.73
CA THR A 75 8.89 -2.00 5.30
C THR A 75 9.39 -1.89 3.86
N PRO A 76 8.61 -1.31 2.93
CA PRO A 76 9.09 -0.98 1.59
C PRO A 76 10.20 0.06 1.69
N THR A 77 11.33 -0.19 1.04
CA THR A 77 12.43 0.77 0.97
C THR A 77 12.65 1.21 -0.47
N ALA A 78 12.73 2.52 -0.70
CA ALA A 78 13.42 3.03 -1.88
C ALA A 78 14.82 2.40 -1.91
N THR A 79 15.29 1.97 -3.08
CA THR A 79 16.51 1.18 -3.30
C THR A 79 17.83 1.88 -2.93
N SER A 80 17.87 2.74 -1.91
CA SER A 80 19.11 3.09 -1.25
C SER A 80 19.57 1.86 -0.49
N SER A 81 20.51 1.14 -1.09
CA SER A 81 21.38 0.17 -0.45
C SER A 81 21.82 0.72 0.91
N PHE A 82 21.21 0.25 2.00
CA PHE A 82 21.70 0.46 3.36
C PHE A 82 22.92 -0.45 3.49
N PRO A 83 24.16 0.07 3.47
CA PRO A 83 25.36 -0.77 3.49
C PRO A 83 25.45 -1.58 4.79
N GLU A 84 24.86 -1.05 5.87
CA GLU A 84 24.76 -1.69 7.18
C GLU A 84 23.88 -2.95 7.17
N LEU A 85 22.95 -3.08 6.23
CA LEU A 85 22.07 -4.25 6.13
C LEU A 85 22.85 -5.52 5.79
N GLU A 86 23.90 -5.39 4.97
CA GLU A 86 24.79 -6.51 4.61
C GLU A 86 25.59 -7.04 5.82
N THR A 87 25.65 -6.27 6.91
CA THR A 87 26.35 -6.64 8.15
C THR A 87 25.43 -7.26 9.21
N MET A 88 24.13 -7.38 8.93
CA MET A 88 23.12 -7.89 9.86
C MET A 88 22.64 -9.29 9.45
N PRO A 89 23.27 -10.38 9.94
CA PRO A 89 22.97 -11.75 9.50
C PRO A 89 21.54 -12.21 9.82
N SER A 90 20.86 -11.56 10.76
CA SER A 90 19.50 -11.91 11.22
C SER A 90 18.42 -10.98 10.65
N PHE A 91 18.75 -10.04 9.78
CA PHE A 91 17.76 -9.15 9.17
C PHE A 91 17.34 -9.64 7.79
N ILE A 92 16.04 -9.89 7.62
CA ILE A 92 15.45 -10.34 6.36
C ILE A 92 14.48 -9.26 5.90
N GLN A 93 14.76 -8.66 4.75
CA GLN A 93 13.83 -7.72 4.13
C GLN A 93 12.86 -8.48 3.21
N MET A 94 11.57 -8.45 3.56
CA MET A 94 10.48 -9.00 2.76
C MET A 94 9.62 -7.86 2.20
N SER A 95 10.24 -6.98 1.41
CA SER A 95 9.52 -5.88 0.75
C SER A 95 9.74 -5.87 -0.76
N HIS A 96 8.73 -5.38 -1.48
CA HIS A 96 8.72 -5.32 -2.94
C HIS A 96 9.59 -4.16 -3.45
N ASP A 97 10.12 -4.28 -4.65
CA ASP A 97 10.80 -3.17 -5.32
C ASP A 97 9.79 -2.06 -5.64
N VAL A 98 9.77 -1.02 -4.81
CA VAL A 98 8.89 0.14 -4.97
C VAL A 98 9.07 0.84 -6.32
N LYS A 99 10.21 0.68 -6.98
CA LYS A 99 10.51 1.30 -8.27
C LYS A 99 9.54 0.83 -9.36
N ILE A 100 9.20 -0.47 -9.40
CA ILE A 100 8.28 -1.00 -10.42
C ILE A 100 6.89 -0.38 -10.27
N HIS A 101 6.47 -0.11 -9.03
CA HIS A 101 5.22 0.58 -8.75
C HIS A 101 5.27 2.05 -9.18
N MET A 102 6.35 2.77 -8.88
CA MET A 102 6.50 4.18 -9.30
C MET A 102 6.51 4.31 -10.82
N GLN A 103 7.22 3.43 -11.51
CA GLN A 103 7.24 3.38 -12.98
C GLN A 103 5.86 3.06 -13.55
N CYS A 104 5.16 2.08 -12.98
CA CYS A 104 3.80 1.75 -13.40
C CYS A 104 2.83 2.93 -13.19
N ILE A 105 2.91 3.63 -12.05
CA ILE A 105 2.11 4.84 -11.80
C ILE A 105 2.42 5.90 -12.86
N ALA A 106 3.70 6.17 -13.13
CA ALA A 106 4.10 7.13 -14.14
C ALA A 106 3.62 6.73 -15.54
N ALA A 107 3.68 5.46 -15.92
CA ALA A 107 3.16 4.98 -17.19
C ALA A 107 1.66 5.26 -17.33
N ILE A 108 0.86 4.99 -16.29
CA ILE A 108 -0.58 5.30 -16.27
C ILE A 108 -0.81 6.82 -16.46
N VAL A 109 -0.07 7.66 -15.72
CA VAL A 109 -0.15 9.12 -15.83
C VAL A 109 0.19 9.58 -17.24
N GLY A 110 1.26 9.03 -17.83
CA GLY A 110 1.69 9.30 -19.20
C GLY A 110 0.65 8.90 -20.24
N HIS A 111 0.04 7.72 -20.08
CA HIS A 111 -1.03 7.20 -20.95
C HIS A 111 -2.21 8.18 -21.05
N PHE A 112 -2.60 8.80 -19.93
CA PHE A 112 -3.65 9.81 -19.88
C PHE A 112 -3.17 11.24 -20.17
N SER A 113 -1.88 11.42 -20.44
CA SER A 113 -1.24 12.72 -20.69
C SER A 113 -1.45 13.73 -19.55
N TRP A 114 -1.47 13.27 -18.30
CA TRP A 114 -1.63 14.12 -17.12
C TRP A 114 -0.33 14.81 -16.76
N ARG A 115 -0.15 16.07 -17.18
CA ARG A 115 1.10 16.83 -16.99
C ARG A 115 1.42 17.22 -15.55
N LYS A 116 0.41 17.23 -14.67
CA LYS A 116 0.51 17.71 -13.30
C LYS A 116 -0.11 16.70 -12.35
N VAL A 117 0.64 16.28 -11.35
CA VAL A 117 0.25 15.25 -10.37
C VAL A 117 0.39 15.79 -8.97
N THR A 118 -0.60 15.55 -8.12
CA THR A 118 -0.53 15.89 -6.69
C THR A 118 -0.68 14.62 -5.87
N PRO A 119 0.39 14.15 -5.20
CA PRO A 119 0.30 12.98 -4.33
C PRO A 119 -0.46 13.35 -3.05
N ILE A 120 -1.35 12.46 -2.62
CA ILE A 120 -2.01 12.52 -1.31
C ILE A 120 -1.57 11.27 -0.56
N TYR A 121 -1.02 11.45 0.62
CA TYR A 121 -0.49 10.37 1.43
C TYR A 121 -0.69 10.68 2.91
N GLU A 122 -0.70 9.63 3.73
CA GLU A 122 -0.83 9.73 5.18
C GLU A 122 0.45 10.29 5.80
N ASP A 123 0.30 11.20 6.77
CA ASP A 123 1.43 11.70 7.54
C ASP A 123 2.02 10.57 8.40
N HIS A 124 3.32 10.60 8.66
CA HIS A 124 4.06 9.51 9.32
C HIS A 124 4.03 8.11 8.63
N SER A 125 3.58 8.03 7.37
CA SER A 125 3.75 6.81 6.56
C SER A 125 5.20 6.60 6.07
N THR A 126 5.49 5.41 5.54
CA THR A 126 6.78 5.13 4.89
C THR A 126 7.04 6.06 3.70
N PHE A 127 5.97 6.51 3.04
CA PHE A 127 6.03 7.44 1.91
C PHE A 127 6.37 8.87 2.34
N SER A 128 5.86 9.32 3.51
CA SER A 128 6.17 10.66 4.06
C SER A 128 7.55 10.72 4.72
N THR A 129 7.95 9.64 5.39
CA THR A 129 9.17 9.59 6.21
C THR A 129 10.44 9.34 5.38
N SER A 130 10.31 8.74 4.19
CA SER A 130 11.44 8.50 3.28
C SER A 130 11.44 9.49 2.11
N PRO A 131 12.36 10.49 2.09
CA PRO A 131 12.49 11.40 0.96
C PRO A 131 12.69 10.67 -0.38
N GLY A 132 13.29 9.47 -0.35
CA GLY A 132 13.55 8.63 -1.51
C GLY A 132 12.30 8.20 -2.27
N MET A 133 11.16 8.04 -1.60
CA MET A 133 9.92 7.59 -2.24
C MET A 133 9.32 8.66 -3.16
N LEU A 134 9.23 9.89 -2.67
CA LEU A 134 8.76 11.04 -3.45
C LEU A 134 9.72 11.37 -4.60
N THR A 135 11.03 11.24 -4.39
CA THR A 135 12.00 11.43 -5.49
C THR A 135 11.85 10.36 -6.56
N LEU A 136 11.70 9.08 -6.19
CA LEU A 136 11.46 8.00 -7.15
C LEU A 136 10.21 8.23 -7.98
N LEU A 137 9.11 8.67 -7.35
CA LEU A 137 7.88 9.03 -8.07
C LEU A 137 8.12 10.23 -9.00
N SER A 138 8.76 11.29 -8.50
CA SER A 138 9.08 12.48 -9.29
C SER A 138 9.93 12.15 -10.51
N ASP A 139 10.96 11.33 -10.36
CA ASP A 139 11.86 10.92 -11.43
C ASP A 139 11.14 10.05 -12.47
N ALA A 140 10.31 9.10 -12.02
CA ALA A 140 9.48 8.29 -12.91
C ALA A 140 8.49 9.16 -13.71
N LEU A 141 7.87 10.16 -13.08
CA LEU A 141 6.94 11.08 -13.74
C LEU A 141 7.63 11.99 -14.76
N GLN A 142 8.88 12.40 -14.53
CA GLN A 142 9.62 13.22 -15.49
C GLN A 142 9.83 12.51 -16.83
N VAL A 143 10.00 11.19 -16.83
CA VAL A 143 10.15 10.37 -18.06
C VAL A 143 8.91 10.48 -18.96
N VAL A 144 7.73 10.70 -18.39
CA VAL A 144 6.45 10.86 -19.11
C VAL A 144 6.00 12.32 -19.20
N GLU A 145 6.94 13.27 -19.13
CA GLU A 145 6.71 14.72 -19.19
C GLU A 145 5.71 15.23 -18.14
N SER A 146 5.62 14.54 -17.00
CA SER A 146 4.70 14.86 -15.93
C SER A 146 5.47 15.35 -14.72
N THR A 147 4.90 16.29 -13.98
CA THR A 147 5.56 16.89 -12.83
C THR A 147 4.68 16.78 -11.60
N VAL A 148 5.31 16.50 -10.47
CA VAL A 148 4.66 16.62 -9.17
C VAL A 148 4.46 18.10 -8.91
N GLU A 149 3.21 18.57 -8.83
CA GLU A 149 2.95 19.87 -8.25
C GLU A 149 3.47 19.80 -6.82
N ARG A 150 4.34 20.74 -6.46
CA ARG A 150 4.81 20.93 -5.09
C ARG A 150 3.95 22.02 -4.45
N PRO A 151 2.68 21.77 -4.06
CA PRO A 151 2.07 22.68 -3.12
C PRO A 151 2.91 22.65 -1.83
N SER A 152 2.91 23.76 -1.09
CA SER A 152 3.29 23.70 0.32
C SER A 152 2.56 22.52 0.96
N TYR A 153 3.28 21.66 1.70
CA TYR A 153 2.65 20.58 2.46
C TYR A 153 1.39 21.11 3.13
N ARG A 154 0.26 20.48 2.83
CA ARG A 154 -1.03 20.87 3.34
C ARG A 154 -1.72 19.63 3.85
N GLU A 155 -1.81 19.56 5.16
CA GLU A 155 -2.67 18.60 5.83
C GLU A 155 -4.11 18.81 5.35
N ILE A 156 -4.73 17.73 4.87
CA ILE A 156 -6.10 17.76 4.36
C ILE A 156 -7.08 17.75 5.52
N GLU A 157 -7.01 16.73 6.38
CA GLU A 157 -7.80 16.56 7.60
C GLU A 157 -7.34 15.28 8.34
N PHE A 158 -7.63 15.17 9.64
CA PHE A 158 -7.35 13.99 10.44
C PHE A 158 -8.44 12.93 10.22
N TRP A 159 -8.07 11.70 9.87
CA TRP A 159 -9.02 10.59 9.72
C TRP A 159 -8.98 9.67 10.94
N SER A 160 -10.16 9.33 11.46
CA SER A 160 -10.34 8.30 12.49
C SER A 160 -11.31 7.21 12.04
N PRO A 161 -11.12 5.95 12.44
CA PRO A 161 -12.07 4.87 12.13
C PRO A 161 -13.48 5.15 12.65
N GLU A 162 -13.60 5.81 13.81
CA GLU A 162 -14.86 6.05 14.51
C GLU A 162 -15.66 7.21 13.92
N PHE A 163 -14.99 8.28 13.51
CA PHE A 163 -15.63 9.53 13.10
C PHE A 163 -15.34 9.94 11.64
N GLY A 164 -14.53 9.18 10.91
CA GLY A 164 -14.06 9.56 9.58
C GLY A 164 -13.13 10.77 9.65
N PHE A 165 -13.20 11.64 8.63
CA PHE A 165 -12.47 12.91 8.64
C PHE A 165 -13.06 13.86 9.69
N LEU A 166 -12.23 14.24 10.67
CA LEU A 166 -12.57 15.12 11.77
C LEU A 166 -12.17 16.56 11.42
N ASN A 167 -13.16 17.45 11.39
CA ASN A 167 -12.92 18.88 11.35
C ASN A 167 -12.72 19.40 12.77
N ASP A 168 -11.55 19.93 13.08
CA ASP A 168 -11.23 20.53 14.39
C ASP A 168 -11.95 21.88 14.62
N LYS A 169 -12.79 22.30 13.66
CA LYS A 169 -13.57 23.53 13.72
C LYS A 169 -15.06 23.23 13.78
N LEU A 170 -15.57 23.37 15.01
CA LEU A 170 -16.97 23.57 15.43
C LEU A 170 -17.76 22.29 15.70
N GLY A 171 -18.25 22.18 16.95
CA GLY A 171 -19.04 21.07 17.50
C GLY A 171 -20.43 20.90 16.89
N SER A 172 -20.50 20.66 15.59
CA SER A 172 -21.68 20.21 14.86
C SER A 172 -21.25 19.04 14.00
N GLY A 173 -21.84 17.86 14.22
CA GLY A 173 -21.45 16.58 13.62
C GLY A 173 -21.77 16.44 12.12
N GLU A 174 -21.45 17.45 11.32
CA GLU A 174 -21.60 17.42 9.87
C GLU A 174 -20.23 17.65 9.21
N VAL A 175 -19.72 16.63 8.51
CA VAL A 175 -18.43 16.64 7.81
C VAL A 175 -18.55 17.56 6.60
N SER A 176 -18.19 18.83 6.74
CA SER A 176 -18.11 19.74 5.59
C SER A 176 -16.77 19.56 4.89
N LEU A 177 -16.77 18.84 3.75
CA LEU A 177 -15.65 18.75 2.80
C LEU A 177 -15.31 20.11 2.13
N ASP A 178 -15.93 21.20 2.59
CA ASP A 178 -15.82 22.57 2.07
C ASP A 178 -14.42 23.19 2.22
N LEU A 179 -13.51 22.54 2.94
CA LEU A 179 -12.13 22.98 3.15
C LEU A 179 -11.10 22.27 2.26
N ILE A 180 -11.52 21.29 1.44
CA ILE A 180 -10.61 20.61 0.50
C ILE A 180 -10.38 21.50 -0.72
N TYR A 181 -9.15 22.00 -0.84
CA TYR A 181 -8.67 22.66 -2.05
C TYR A 181 -7.98 21.62 -2.91
N TRP A 182 -8.61 21.30 -4.03
CA TRP A 182 -8.07 20.41 -5.03
C TRP A 182 -6.89 21.06 -5.76
N PRO A 183 -6.06 20.26 -6.48
CA PRO A 183 -4.95 20.77 -7.28
C PRO A 183 -5.38 21.95 -8.16
N GLY A 184 -4.59 23.03 -8.15
CA GLY A 184 -4.95 24.31 -8.77
C GLY A 184 -5.77 25.27 -7.89
N GLY A 185 -6.01 24.95 -6.61
CA GLY A 185 -6.62 25.88 -5.64
C GLY A 185 -8.14 26.01 -5.73
N THR A 186 -8.83 25.05 -6.34
CA THR A 186 -10.28 25.04 -6.48
C THR A 186 -10.94 24.22 -5.37
N GLN A 187 -12.04 24.71 -4.80
CA GLN A 187 -12.90 23.93 -3.89
C GLN A 187 -13.90 23.03 -4.64
N ARG A 188 -14.05 23.24 -5.95
CA ARG A 188 -14.88 22.35 -6.79
C ARG A 188 -14.16 21.03 -7.01
N ILE A 189 -14.87 19.94 -6.74
CA ILE A 189 -14.43 18.57 -7.03
C ILE A 189 -13.99 18.50 -8.50
N PRO A 190 -12.74 18.12 -8.79
CA PRO A 190 -12.24 17.97 -10.13
C PRO A 190 -13.06 16.88 -10.83
N ILE A 191 -13.74 17.27 -11.89
CA ILE A 191 -14.30 16.32 -12.81
C ILE A 191 -13.14 15.96 -13.73
N GLY A 192 -12.51 14.81 -13.49
CA GLY A 192 -11.45 14.29 -14.35
C GLY A 192 -11.90 14.25 -15.81
N ARG A 193 -10.97 14.27 -16.78
CA ARG A 193 -11.34 14.04 -18.19
C ARG A 193 -12.15 12.75 -18.27
N VAL A 194 -13.42 12.91 -18.61
CA VAL A 194 -14.39 11.82 -18.61
C VAL A 194 -13.89 10.77 -19.61
N LEU A 195 -13.57 9.58 -19.10
CA LEU A 195 -13.36 8.37 -19.90
C LEU A 195 -14.72 7.93 -20.47
N ARG A 196 -15.29 8.76 -21.34
CA ARG A 196 -16.55 8.45 -22.03
C ARG A 196 -16.22 7.75 -23.33
N ASN A 197 -15.78 6.51 -23.23
CA ASN A 197 -15.76 5.59 -24.36
C ASN A 197 -16.32 4.25 -23.88
N ASP A 198 -17.63 4.06 -24.03
CA ASP A 198 -18.27 2.75 -23.85
C ASP A 198 -17.65 1.69 -24.78
N GLU A 199 -16.96 2.12 -25.84
CA GLU A 199 -16.18 1.28 -26.75
C GLU A 199 -14.89 0.70 -26.12
N LYS A 200 -14.36 1.31 -25.06
CA LYS A 200 -13.13 0.88 -24.37
C LYS A 200 -13.26 1.04 -22.85
N PRO A 201 -13.86 0.06 -22.15
CA PRO A 201 -13.97 0.09 -20.70
C PRO A 201 -12.60 0.06 -20.02
N LEU A 202 -12.52 0.63 -18.81
CA LEU A 202 -11.34 0.51 -17.95
C LEU A 202 -11.11 -0.96 -17.60
N LYS A 203 -9.95 -1.50 -17.99
CA LYS A 203 -9.56 -2.88 -17.64
C LYS A 203 -8.83 -2.87 -16.30
N ILE A 204 -9.37 -3.59 -15.33
CA ILE A 204 -8.79 -3.73 -14.00
C ILE A 204 -8.19 -5.13 -13.89
N GLY A 205 -6.86 -5.21 -13.83
CA GLY A 205 -6.15 -6.48 -13.66
C GLY A 205 -6.33 -7.01 -12.24
N VAL A 206 -6.69 -8.28 -12.11
CA VAL A 206 -6.99 -8.91 -10.82
C VAL A 206 -6.13 -10.16 -10.64
N PRO A 207 -5.29 -10.27 -9.60
CA PRO A 207 -4.46 -11.44 -9.39
C PRO A 207 -5.33 -12.66 -9.08
N ALA A 208 -5.36 -13.63 -9.99
CA ALA A 208 -6.18 -14.84 -9.84
C ALA A 208 -5.59 -15.84 -8.83
N ARG A 209 -4.29 -15.69 -8.52
CA ARG A 209 -3.54 -16.52 -7.56
C ARG A 209 -3.24 -15.78 -6.24
N GLY A 210 -4.15 -14.92 -5.80
CA GLY A 210 -4.00 -14.24 -4.51
C GLY A 210 -3.96 -15.23 -3.33
N ALA A 211 -3.08 -14.98 -2.36
CA ALA A 211 -2.99 -15.78 -1.14
C ALA A 211 -4.26 -15.68 -0.28
N PHE A 212 -4.92 -14.51 -0.29
CA PHE A 212 -6.09 -14.21 0.56
C PHE A 212 -7.36 -14.01 -0.27
N ARG A 213 -8.16 -15.07 -0.37
CA ARG A 213 -9.41 -15.06 -1.16
C ARG A 213 -10.50 -14.18 -0.55
N GLN A 214 -10.37 -13.79 0.73
CA GLN A 214 -11.30 -12.90 1.41
C GLN A 214 -11.29 -11.49 0.80
N PHE A 215 -10.13 -11.03 0.32
CA PHE A 215 -10.00 -9.71 -0.31
C PHE A 215 -10.34 -9.73 -1.79
N VAL A 216 -9.84 -10.74 -2.51
CA VAL A 216 -10.06 -10.93 -3.94
C VAL A 216 -10.10 -12.42 -4.24
N ASN A 217 -11.18 -12.89 -4.85
CA ASN A 217 -11.38 -14.26 -5.27
C ASN A 217 -11.84 -14.30 -6.73
N VAL A 218 -11.13 -15.09 -7.53
CA VAL A 218 -11.49 -15.36 -8.93
C VAL A 218 -12.01 -16.79 -9.00
N SER A 219 -13.26 -16.94 -9.43
CA SER A 219 -13.91 -18.23 -9.62
C SER A 219 -14.45 -18.35 -11.03
N TYR A 220 -14.41 -19.56 -11.60
CA TYR A 220 -14.90 -19.83 -12.95
C TYR A 220 -16.07 -20.81 -12.85
N ASP A 221 -17.20 -20.43 -13.45
CA ASP A 221 -18.39 -21.28 -13.58
C ASP A 221 -18.36 -21.95 -14.97
N PRO A 222 -18.05 -23.26 -15.04
CA PRO A 222 -17.95 -23.96 -16.31
C PRO A 222 -19.30 -24.13 -17.01
N ASP A 223 -20.42 -24.11 -16.28
CA ASP A 223 -21.75 -24.30 -16.84
C ASP A 223 -22.22 -23.05 -17.60
N LYS A 224 -21.80 -21.87 -17.12
CA LYS A 224 -22.09 -20.57 -17.77
C LYS A 224 -20.95 -20.05 -18.64
N ASN A 225 -19.77 -20.68 -18.55
CA ASN A 225 -18.53 -20.18 -19.15
C ASN A 225 -18.20 -18.74 -18.72
N GLU A 226 -18.47 -18.40 -17.45
CA GLU A 226 -18.31 -17.07 -16.89
C GLU A 226 -17.26 -17.05 -15.78
N THR A 227 -16.48 -15.97 -15.70
CA THR A 227 -15.54 -15.74 -14.60
C THR A 227 -16.12 -14.70 -13.65
N TYR A 228 -16.23 -15.05 -12.38
CA TYR A 228 -16.68 -14.16 -11.32
C TYR A 228 -15.50 -13.69 -10.48
N VAL A 229 -15.42 -12.38 -10.28
CA VAL A 229 -14.44 -11.73 -9.41
C VAL A 229 -15.17 -11.14 -8.21
N THR A 230 -14.81 -11.59 -7.00
CA THR A 230 -15.50 -11.25 -5.74
C THR A 230 -14.48 -10.97 -4.64
N GLY A 231 -14.95 -10.54 -3.47
CA GLY A 231 -14.10 -10.28 -2.29
C GLY A 231 -14.24 -8.86 -1.76
N PHE A 232 -13.69 -8.60 -0.58
CA PHE A 232 -13.81 -7.31 0.11
C PHE A 232 -13.33 -6.12 -0.74
N SER A 233 -12.16 -6.22 -1.39
CA SER A 233 -11.61 -5.14 -2.20
C SER A 233 -12.49 -4.82 -3.41
N ILE A 234 -13.14 -5.84 -3.98
CA ILE A 234 -14.08 -5.68 -5.10
C ILE A 234 -15.35 -4.96 -4.62
N GLN A 235 -15.90 -5.37 -3.48
CA GLN A 235 -17.08 -4.72 -2.89
C GLN A 235 -16.84 -3.25 -2.55
N VAL A 236 -15.67 -2.94 -1.97
CA VAL A 236 -15.27 -1.55 -1.68
C VAL A 236 -15.16 -0.73 -2.97
N PHE A 237 -14.50 -1.27 -4.00
CA PHE A 237 -14.40 -0.61 -5.29
C PHE A 237 -15.77 -0.33 -5.91
N GLU A 238 -16.65 -1.34 -5.98
CA GLU A 238 -18.00 -1.17 -6.54
C GLU A 238 -18.84 -0.17 -5.73
N ALA A 239 -18.73 -0.18 -4.41
CA ALA A 239 -19.39 0.78 -3.53
C ALA A 239 -18.89 2.22 -3.79
N ALA A 240 -17.58 2.40 -3.99
CA ALA A 240 -16.99 3.69 -4.34
C ALA A 240 -17.47 4.15 -5.73
N VAL A 241 -17.49 3.27 -6.73
CA VAL A 241 -17.97 3.60 -8.09
C VAL A 241 -19.44 4.03 -8.07
N LYS A 242 -20.29 3.38 -7.27
CA LYS A 242 -21.71 3.75 -7.11
C LYS A 242 -21.91 5.15 -6.52
N LYS A 243 -20.90 5.73 -5.88
CA LYS A 243 -20.93 7.09 -5.30
C LYS A 243 -20.37 8.15 -6.25
N LEU A 244 -19.81 7.77 -7.38
CA LEU A 244 -19.31 8.72 -8.38
C LEU A 244 -20.48 9.45 -9.05
N ASN A 245 -20.30 10.73 -9.36
CA ASN A 245 -21.27 11.54 -10.08
C ASN A 245 -21.23 11.34 -11.61
N TYR A 246 -20.52 10.31 -12.09
CA TYR A 246 -20.43 9.93 -13.49
C TYR A 246 -20.42 8.40 -13.64
N SER A 247 -20.80 7.92 -14.83
CA SER A 247 -20.75 6.50 -15.16
C SER A 247 -19.31 6.09 -15.50
N LEU A 248 -18.77 5.13 -14.75
CA LEU A 248 -17.49 4.50 -15.04
C LEU A 248 -17.75 3.11 -15.63
N SER A 249 -17.38 2.92 -16.90
CA SER A 249 -17.40 1.60 -17.55
C SER A 249 -16.09 0.87 -17.26
N TYR A 250 -16.16 -0.32 -16.65
CA TYR A 250 -14.99 -1.10 -16.27
C TYR A 250 -15.24 -2.61 -16.43
N VAL A 251 -14.15 -3.37 -16.56
CA VAL A 251 -14.17 -4.83 -16.59
C VAL A 251 -12.99 -5.39 -15.79
N PHE A 252 -13.24 -6.42 -14.99
CA PHE A 252 -12.19 -7.15 -14.28
C PHE A 252 -11.56 -8.18 -15.22
N VAL A 253 -10.23 -8.21 -15.25
CA VAL A 253 -9.45 -9.12 -16.07
C VAL A 253 -8.57 -9.96 -15.13
N PRO A 254 -8.90 -11.24 -14.92
CA PRO A 254 -8.07 -12.14 -14.14
C PRO A 254 -6.67 -12.28 -14.73
N TYR A 255 -5.66 -12.30 -13.87
CA TYR A 255 -4.27 -12.44 -14.23
C TYR A 255 -3.64 -13.65 -13.54
N ASN A 256 -3.10 -14.56 -14.35
CA ASN A 256 -2.41 -15.76 -13.88
C ASN A 256 -0.90 -15.54 -13.91
N GLY A 257 -0.37 -14.89 -12.88
CA GLY A 257 1.06 -14.62 -12.72
C GLY A 257 1.36 -14.07 -11.33
N THR A 258 2.59 -13.60 -11.13
CA THR A 258 2.94 -12.89 -9.89
C THR A 258 2.36 -11.48 -9.89
N TYR A 259 2.34 -10.84 -8.72
CA TYR A 259 1.90 -9.45 -8.62
C TYR A 259 2.84 -8.50 -9.38
N ASP A 260 4.15 -8.74 -9.31
CA ASP A 260 5.15 -7.92 -10.01
C ASP A 260 5.01 -8.04 -11.53
N ASP A 261 4.73 -9.24 -12.06
CA ASP A 261 4.46 -9.44 -13.48
C ASP A 261 3.19 -8.68 -13.93
N LEU A 262 2.14 -8.69 -13.11
CA LEU A 262 0.92 -7.92 -13.37
C LEU A 262 1.23 -6.42 -13.46
N VAL A 263 2.02 -5.88 -12.54
CA VAL A 263 2.42 -4.47 -12.53
C VAL A 263 3.28 -4.14 -13.75
N ALA A 264 4.21 -5.01 -14.12
CA ALA A 264 5.03 -4.86 -15.33
C ALA A 264 4.17 -4.85 -16.61
N GLU A 265 3.14 -5.71 -16.69
CA GLU A 265 2.21 -5.71 -17.82
C GLU A 265 1.39 -4.44 -17.93
N VAL A 266 0.94 -3.89 -16.80
CA VAL A 266 0.23 -2.60 -16.79
C VAL A 266 1.16 -1.50 -17.29
N HIS A 267 2.39 -1.43 -16.79
CA HIS A 267 3.40 -0.50 -17.28
C HIS A 267 3.59 -0.62 -18.80
N ASN A 268 3.82 -1.82 -19.31
CA ASN A 268 4.11 -2.05 -20.73
C ASN A 268 2.93 -1.77 -21.66
N LYS A 269 1.69 -1.80 -21.16
CA LYS A 269 0.49 -1.42 -21.93
C LYS A 269 0.24 0.09 -21.96
N CYS A 270 0.85 0.83 -21.05
CA CYS A 270 0.65 2.26 -20.90
C CYS A 270 1.71 3.10 -21.62
N VAL A 271 2.90 2.53 -21.87
CA VAL A 271 4.01 3.13 -22.63
C VAL A 271 3.82 3.00 -24.13
#